data_AF-A0A1Y4K0V9-F1
#
_entry.id   AF-A0A1Y4K0V9-F1
#
_cell.length_a   1.000
_cell.length_b   1.000
_cell.length_c   1.000
_cell.angle_alpha   90.00
_cell.angle_beta   90.00
_cell.angle_gamma   90.00
#
_symmetry.space_group_name_H-M   'P 1'
#
loop_
_entity.id
_entity.type
_entity.pdbx_description
1 polymer ?
#
loop_
_entity_poly.entity_id
_entity_poly.type
_entity_poly.pdbx_seq_one_letter_code
_entity_poly.pdbx_strand_id
1 'polypeptide(L)'
;MTQIEFMNRLIDKHAPAVIGCTYNILFTNDIAITTVIEAVEAVRKSDRYRHETKRITNVIDRLRGKYEKMLFEGIGDRSGFFADANETFLEDIQKHVDILYYSIKGVFDKARLEDSALLARCELARTMCEFSCIQLDKREEELRQVDSRFRRSNIGYLRLTALQKELDRLMRTMGIPCTVNLDTDTCRAAVNALSAKLCDARIIAKAISA
;
A
#
# COMPACT_ATOMS: atom_id res chain seq x y z
N MET A 1 13.63 -13.55 31.97
CA MET A 1 13.23 -12.50 31.01
C MET A 1 12.58 -13.21 29.84
N THR A 2 11.27 -13.02 29.68
CA THR A 2 10.53 -13.64 28.58
C THR A 2 10.92 -12.99 27.25
N GLN A 3 10.65 -13.67 26.14
CA GLN A 3 10.92 -13.12 24.80
C GLN A 3 10.15 -11.82 24.54
N ILE A 4 8.95 -11.70 25.14
CA ILE A 4 8.10 -10.51 25.11
C ILE A 4 8.73 -9.35 25.91
N GLU A 5 9.17 -9.60 27.14
CA GLU A 5 9.83 -8.56 27.97
C GLU A 5 11.11 -8.03 27.33
N PHE A 6 11.88 -8.91 26.68
CA PHE A 6 13.07 -8.53 25.93
C PHE A 6 12.73 -7.65 24.72
N MET A 7 11.70 -8.04 23.97
CA MET A 7 11.21 -7.28 22.82
C MET A 7 10.68 -5.91 23.23
N ASN A 8 9.91 -5.81 24.30
CA ASN A 8 9.39 -4.54 24.80
C ASN A 8 10.53 -3.59 25.20
N ARG A 9 11.54 -4.09 25.93
CA ARG A 9 12.73 -3.27 26.27
C ARG A 9 13.52 -2.83 25.04
N LEU A 10 13.58 -3.66 23.99
CA LEU A 10 14.25 -3.31 22.74
C LEU A 10 13.47 -2.22 21.99
N ILE A 11 12.15 -2.33 21.96
CA ILE A 11 11.24 -1.34 21.39
C ILE A 11 11.37 -0.02 22.16
N ASP A 12 11.31 -0.05 23.49
CA ASP A 12 11.42 1.15 24.34
C ASP A 12 12.76 1.88 24.13
N LYS A 13 13.85 1.12 24.00
CA LYS A 13 15.19 1.66 23.74
C LYS A 13 15.27 2.43 22.41
N HIS A 14 14.55 1.97 21.39
CA HIS A 14 14.59 2.51 20.04
C HIS A 14 13.21 3.04 19.60
N ALA A 15 12.40 3.50 20.56
CA ALA A 15 11.00 3.80 20.35
C ALA A 15 10.74 4.75 19.18
N PRO A 16 11.51 5.86 19.00
CA PRO A 16 11.31 6.76 17.87
C PRO A 16 11.46 6.08 16.50
N ALA A 17 12.46 5.20 16.36
CA ALA A 17 12.72 4.49 15.11
C ALA A 17 11.65 3.43 14.83
N VAL A 18 11.25 2.67 15.85
CA VAL A 18 10.20 1.64 15.72
C VAL A 18 8.85 2.27 15.39
N ILE A 19 8.49 3.35 16.09
CA ILE A 19 7.27 4.12 15.84
C ILE A 19 7.29 4.66 14.42
N GLY A 20 8.33 5.40 14.03
CA GLY A 20 8.44 5.99 12.70
C GLY A 20 8.34 4.95 11.58
N CYS A 21 9.06 3.82 11.71
CA CYS A 21 9.00 2.74 10.73
C CYS A 21 7.60 2.09 10.67
N THR A 22 6.99 1.81 11.83
CA THR A 22 5.70 1.13 11.88
C THR A 22 4.59 2.01 11.30
N TYR A 23 4.49 3.26 11.74
CA TYR A 23 3.48 4.21 11.23
C TYR A 23 3.68 4.48 9.74
N ASN A 24 4.92 4.55 9.26
CA ASN A 24 5.18 4.71 7.83
C ASN A 24 4.57 3.58 6.99
N ILE A 25 4.72 2.32 7.44
CA ILE A 25 4.09 1.17 6.78
C ILE A 25 2.58 1.22 6.92
N LEU A 26 2.06 1.53 8.10
CA LEU A 26 0.62 1.59 8.33
C LEU A 26 -0.07 2.64 7.45
N PHE A 27 0.50 3.84 7.35
CA PHE A 27 -0.02 4.91 6.49
C PHE A 27 0.03 4.51 5.01
N THR A 28 1.14 3.92 4.57
CA THR A 28 1.25 3.49 3.17
C THR A 28 0.29 2.35 2.85
N ASN A 29 0.10 1.43 3.78
CA ASN A 29 -0.86 0.35 3.63
C ASN A 29 -2.29 0.85 3.58
N ASP A 30 -2.65 1.86 4.38
CA ASP A 30 -3.99 2.46 4.36
C ASP A 30 -4.32 3.05 2.98
N ILE A 31 -3.37 3.79 2.38
CA ILE A 31 -3.50 4.30 1.01
C ILE A 31 -3.58 3.13 0.02
N ALA A 32 -2.73 2.11 0.14
CA ALA A 32 -2.78 0.96 -0.76
C ALA A 32 -4.13 0.23 -0.68
N ILE A 33 -4.66 0.00 0.52
CA ILE A 33 -5.99 -0.60 0.72
C ILE A 33 -7.09 0.28 0.11
N THR A 34 -7.01 1.60 0.25
CA THR A 34 -7.96 2.54 -0.37
C THR A 34 -7.96 2.37 -1.90
N THR A 35 -6.79 2.33 -2.54
CA THR A 35 -6.70 2.10 -3.99
C THR A 35 -7.24 0.72 -4.40
N VAL A 36 -7.09 -0.31 -3.55
CA VAL A 36 -7.69 -1.63 -3.77
C VAL A 36 -9.22 -1.58 -3.75
N ILE A 37 -9.81 -0.86 -2.78
CA ILE A 37 -11.27 -0.67 -2.69
C ILE A 37 -11.79 -0.01 -3.96
N GLU A 38 -11.17 1.09 -4.38
CA GLU A 38 -11.54 1.82 -5.59
C GLU A 38 -11.42 0.95 -6.86
N ALA A 39 -10.35 0.16 -6.98
CA ALA A 39 -10.16 -0.75 -8.10
C ALA A 39 -11.25 -1.84 -8.13
N VAL A 40 -11.52 -2.48 -6.98
CA VAL A 40 -12.56 -3.52 -6.85
C VAL A 40 -13.94 -2.96 -7.19
N GLU A 41 -14.27 -1.77 -6.71
CA GLU A 41 -15.54 -1.11 -7.04
C GLU A 41 -15.66 -0.80 -8.52
N ALA A 42 -14.59 -0.26 -9.13
CA ALA A 42 -14.57 0.03 -10.56
C ALA A 42 -14.74 -1.24 -11.39
N VAL A 43 -14.09 -2.35 -11.00
CA VAL A 43 -14.25 -3.64 -11.66
C VAL A 43 -15.68 -4.12 -11.58
N ARG A 44 -16.31 -4.10 -10.39
CA ARG A 44 -17.70 -4.54 -10.18
C ARG A 44 -18.72 -3.76 -11.02
N LYS A 45 -18.44 -2.48 -11.29
CA LYS A 45 -19.28 -1.60 -12.11
C LYS A 45 -19.03 -1.76 -13.63
N SER A 46 -18.04 -2.58 -14.03
CA SER A 46 -17.65 -2.75 -15.43
C SER A 46 -18.20 -4.04 -16.06
N ASP A 47 -18.24 -4.08 -17.39
CA ASP A 47 -18.59 -5.27 -18.17
C ASP A 47 -17.57 -6.41 -18.05
N ARG A 48 -16.41 -6.13 -17.45
CA ARG A 48 -15.34 -7.10 -17.18
C ARG A 48 -15.60 -7.94 -15.94
N TYR A 49 -16.61 -7.61 -15.12
CA TYR A 49 -17.00 -8.39 -13.93
C TYR A 49 -17.75 -9.69 -14.28
N ARG A 50 -17.03 -10.59 -14.97
CA ARG A 50 -17.51 -11.92 -15.39
C ARG A 50 -16.90 -13.01 -14.51
N HIS A 51 -17.20 -14.28 -14.81
CA HIS A 51 -16.92 -15.43 -13.93
C HIS A 51 -15.55 -15.41 -13.22
N GLU A 52 -14.43 -15.38 -13.96
CA GLU A 52 -13.10 -15.42 -13.35
C GLU A 52 -12.71 -14.10 -12.67
N THR A 53 -12.97 -12.95 -13.30
CA THR A 53 -12.75 -11.62 -12.70
C THR A 53 -13.51 -11.49 -11.37
N LYS A 54 -14.76 -11.94 -11.33
CA LYS A 54 -15.62 -11.96 -10.13
C LYS A 54 -15.04 -12.86 -9.05
N ARG A 55 -14.58 -14.05 -9.42
CA ARG A 55 -13.94 -14.98 -8.48
C ARG A 55 -12.70 -14.36 -7.81
N ILE A 56 -11.81 -13.75 -8.61
CA ILE A 56 -10.59 -13.10 -8.08
C ILE A 56 -10.94 -11.88 -7.24
N THR A 57 -11.88 -11.04 -7.69
CA THR A 57 -12.37 -9.87 -6.93
C THR A 57 -12.86 -10.29 -5.53
N ASN A 58 -13.65 -11.36 -5.44
CA ASN A 58 -14.12 -11.90 -4.15
C ASN A 58 -12.98 -12.47 -3.26
N VAL A 59 -11.86 -12.90 -3.85
CA VAL A 59 -10.67 -13.30 -3.08
C VAL A 59 -9.98 -12.05 -2.52
N ILE A 60 -9.81 -11.01 -3.36
CA ILE A 60 -9.23 -9.72 -2.96
C ILE A 60 -10.01 -9.13 -1.79
N ASP A 61 -11.34 -9.06 -1.87
CA ASP A 61 -12.19 -8.56 -0.77
C ASP A 61 -11.99 -9.33 0.54
N ARG A 62 -11.90 -10.66 0.47
CA ARG A 62 -11.67 -11.50 1.66
C ARG A 62 -10.28 -11.26 2.25
N LEU A 63 -9.25 -11.07 1.42
CA LEU A 63 -7.90 -10.78 1.88
C LEU A 63 -7.82 -9.39 2.52
N ARG A 64 -8.42 -8.38 1.87
CA ARG A 64 -8.54 -7.02 2.41
C ARG A 64 -9.25 -7.02 3.76
N GLY A 65 -10.43 -7.65 3.86
CA GLY A 65 -11.19 -7.71 5.11
C GLY A 65 -10.46 -8.44 6.24
N LYS A 66 -9.65 -9.46 5.92
CA LYS A 66 -8.77 -10.12 6.91
C LYS A 66 -7.67 -9.18 7.39
N TYR A 67 -7.05 -8.44 6.47
CA TYR A 67 -6.02 -7.47 6.81
C TYR A 67 -6.58 -6.35 7.70
N GLU A 68 -7.72 -5.75 7.31
CA GLU A 68 -8.37 -4.70 8.09
C GLU A 68 -8.75 -5.18 9.48
N LYS A 69 -9.35 -6.37 9.60
CA LYS A 69 -9.70 -6.94 10.90
C LYS A 69 -8.47 -7.12 11.80
N MET A 70 -7.39 -7.68 11.27
CA MET A 70 -6.12 -7.82 12.00
C MET A 70 -5.57 -6.45 12.42
N LEU A 71 -5.65 -5.44 11.54
CA LEU A 71 -5.18 -4.10 11.84
C LEU A 71 -6.01 -3.45 12.96
N PHE A 72 -7.34 -3.53 12.90
CA PHE A 72 -8.23 -3.02 13.95
C PHE A 72 -7.98 -3.70 15.29
N GLU A 73 -7.80 -5.02 15.31
CA GLU A 73 -7.44 -5.76 16.54
C GLU A 73 -6.08 -5.31 17.11
N GLY A 74 -5.11 -4.99 16.23
CA GLY A 74 -3.78 -4.52 16.64
C GLY A 74 -3.74 -3.07 17.11
N ILE A 75 -4.54 -2.18 16.51
CA ILE A 75 -4.62 -0.76 16.87
C ILE A 75 -5.43 -0.55 18.16
N GLY A 76 -6.52 -1.31 18.34
CA GLY A 76 -7.37 -1.26 19.53
C GLY A 76 -7.85 0.15 19.86
N ASP A 77 -7.60 0.58 21.10
CA ASP A 77 -8.06 1.86 21.65
C ASP A 77 -7.42 3.08 20.96
N ARG A 78 -6.38 2.90 20.15
CA ARG A 78 -5.70 3.99 19.41
C ARG A 78 -6.33 4.29 18.04
N SER A 79 -7.50 3.73 17.76
CA SER A 79 -8.17 3.86 16.47
C SER A 79 -8.49 5.30 16.09
N GLY A 80 -8.93 6.13 17.04
CA GLY A 80 -9.17 7.57 16.82
C GLY A 80 -7.90 8.30 16.39
N PHE A 81 -6.84 8.20 17.19
CA PHE A 81 -5.53 8.75 16.85
C PHE A 81 -5.01 8.30 15.48
N PHE A 82 -5.18 7.02 15.16
CA PHE A 82 -4.73 6.48 13.88
C PHE A 82 -5.52 7.07 12.70
N ALA A 83 -6.83 7.28 12.87
CA ALA A 83 -7.66 7.93 11.85
C ALA A 83 -7.24 9.38 11.60
N ASP A 84 -7.04 10.17 12.66
CA ASP A 84 -6.61 11.57 12.56
C ASP A 84 -5.21 11.70 11.91
N ALA A 85 -4.30 10.80 12.28
CA ALA A 85 -2.97 10.73 11.70
C ALA A 85 -3.01 10.33 10.21
N ASN A 86 -3.85 9.36 9.85
CA ASN A 86 -4.06 8.96 8.46
C ASN A 86 -4.62 10.10 7.61
N GLU A 87 -5.62 10.83 8.12
CA GLU A 87 -6.21 11.97 7.42
C GLU A 87 -5.15 13.04 7.16
N THR A 88 -4.40 13.43 8.20
CA THR A 88 -3.31 14.40 8.09
C THR A 88 -2.23 13.95 7.11
N PHE A 89 -1.88 12.66 7.11
CA PHE A 89 -0.92 12.10 6.17
C PHE A 89 -1.46 12.12 4.74
N LEU A 90 -2.72 11.75 4.54
CA LEU A 90 -3.37 11.66 3.24
C LEU A 90 -3.46 13.03 2.54
N GLU A 91 -3.73 14.11 3.28
CA GLU A 91 -3.77 15.48 2.74
C GLU A 91 -2.50 15.84 1.96
N ASP A 92 -1.33 15.44 2.46
CA ASP A 92 -0.04 15.74 1.83
C ASP A 92 0.29 14.79 0.67
N ILE A 93 -0.34 13.61 0.62
CA ILE A 93 0.01 12.51 -0.28
C ILE A 93 -0.99 12.33 -1.44
N GLN A 94 -2.28 12.63 -1.26
CA GLN A 94 -3.35 12.32 -2.22
C GLN A 94 -3.03 12.81 -3.64
N LYS A 95 -2.57 14.06 -3.78
CA LYS A 95 -2.20 14.62 -5.08
C LYS A 95 -1.14 13.79 -5.82
N HIS A 96 -0.23 13.14 -5.10
CA HIS A 96 0.83 12.33 -5.68
C HIS A 96 0.31 10.95 -6.13
N VAL A 97 -0.67 10.40 -5.40
CA VAL A 97 -1.42 9.21 -5.82
C VAL A 97 -2.20 9.49 -7.10
N ASP A 98 -2.87 10.65 -7.18
CA ASP A 98 -3.60 11.08 -8.37
C ASP A 98 -2.67 11.28 -9.57
N ILE A 99 -1.50 11.91 -9.38
CA ILE A 99 -0.50 12.07 -10.44
C ILE A 99 -0.07 10.70 -10.98
N LEU A 100 0.17 9.71 -10.10
CA LEU A 100 0.51 8.35 -10.53
C LEU A 100 -0.63 7.70 -11.31
N TYR A 101 -1.88 7.82 -10.82
CA TYR A 101 -3.06 7.36 -11.52
C TYR A 101 -3.16 7.92 -12.95
N TYR A 102 -3.08 9.24 -13.10
CA TYR A 102 -3.20 9.89 -14.40
C TYR A 102 -2.00 9.59 -15.31
N SER A 103 -0.81 9.39 -14.75
CA SER A 103 0.37 8.96 -15.51
C SER A 103 0.16 7.57 -16.11
N ILE A 104 -0.29 6.60 -15.31
CA ILE A 104 -0.62 5.25 -15.77
C ILE A 104 -1.75 5.30 -16.80
N LYS A 105 -2.83 6.01 -16.50
CA LYS A 105 -3.97 6.16 -17.41
C LYS A 105 -3.54 6.75 -18.76
N GLY A 106 -2.68 7.76 -18.74
CA GLY A 106 -2.16 8.39 -19.96
C GLY A 106 -1.39 7.41 -20.85
N VAL A 107 -0.71 6.40 -20.28
CA VAL A 107 -0.08 5.33 -21.06
C VAL A 107 -1.15 4.42 -21.70
N PHE A 108 -2.17 4.02 -20.94
CA PHE A 108 -3.27 3.20 -21.49
C PHE A 108 -4.10 3.95 -22.54
N ASP A 109 -4.31 5.25 -22.37
CA ASP A 109 -4.97 6.11 -23.36
C ASP A 109 -4.17 6.16 -24.67
N LYS A 110 -2.84 6.34 -24.59
CA LYS A 110 -1.95 6.33 -25.76
C LYS A 110 -1.95 4.98 -26.48
N ALA A 111 -2.09 3.88 -25.73
CA ALA A 111 -2.25 2.54 -26.26
C ALA A 111 -3.68 2.25 -26.80
N ARG A 112 -4.59 3.23 -26.72
CA ARG A 112 -5.99 3.16 -27.18
C ARG A 112 -6.76 2.00 -26.55
N LEU A 113 -6.49 1.70 -25.28
CA LEU A 113 -7.20 0.66 -24.56
C LEU A 113 -8.61 1.12 -24.18
N GLU A 114 -9.60 0.29 -24.49
CA GLU A 114 -10.94 0.41 -23.92
C GLU A 114 -10.85 0.27 -22.40
N ASP A 115 -11.62 1.07 -21.67
CA ASP A 115 -11.60 1.14 -20.21
C ASP A 115 -10.26 1.53 -19.58
N SER A 116 -9.45 2.37 -20.25
CA SER A 116 -8.16 2.85 -19.71
C SER A 116 -8.24 3.35 -18.26
N ALA A 117 -9.36 3.98 -17.87
CA ALA A 117 -9.60 4.45 -16.51
C ALA A 117 -9.78 3.31 -15.48
N LEU A 118 -10.38 2.18 -15.87
CA LEU A 118 -10.52 0.98 -15.04
C LEU A 118 -9.17 0.29 -14.90
N LEU A 119 -8.47 0.11 -16.02
CA LEU A 119 -7.14 -0.51 -16.05
C LEU A 119 -6.16 0.28 -15.19
N ALA A 120 -6.19 1.61 -15.27
CA ALA A 120 -5.36 2.47 -14.46
C ALA A 120 -5.63 2.34 -12.96
N ARG A 121 -6.90 2.16 -12.53
CA ARG A 121 -7.22 1.92 -11.12
C ARG A 121 -6.67 0.58 -10.63
N CYS A 122 -6.85 -0.47 -11.42
CA CYS A 122 -6.33 -1.80 -11.08
C CYS A 122 -4.80 -1.80 -11.00
N GLU A 123 -4.14 -1.14 -11.94
CA GLU A 123 -2.69 -1.03 -11.98
C GLU A 123 -2.13 -0.14 -10.87
N LEU A 124 -2.81 0.95 -10.53
CA LEU A 124 -2.47 1.77 -9.37
C LEU A 124 -2.53 0.95 -8.08
N ALA A 125 -3.62 0.21 -7.86
CA ALA A 125 -3.77 -0.63 -6.68
C ALA A 125 -2.67 -1.70 -6.58
N ARG A 126 -2.36 -2.35 -7.70
CA ARG A 126 -1.27 -3.32 -7.83
C ARG A 126 0.09 -2.71 -7.46
N THR A 127 0.38 -1.53 -8.02
CA THR A 127 1.62 -0.77 -7.80
C THR A 127 1.74 -0.33 -6.34
N MET A 128 0.65 0.14 -5.71
CA MET A 128 0.67 0.57 -4.31
C MET A 128 0.89 -0.60 -3.35
N CYS A 129 0.28 -1.77 -3.60
CA CYS A 129 0.55 -2.96 -2.80
C CYS A 129 1.99 -3.47 -2.96
N GLU A 130 2.55 -3.39 -4.17
CA GLU A 130 3.96 -3.72 -4.43
C GLU A 130 4.90 -2.75 -3.70
N PHE A 131 4.64 -1.44 -3.82
CA PHE A 131 5.39 -0.41 -3.13
C PHE A 131 5.38 -0.59 -1.60
N SER A 132 4.20 -0.87 -1.02
CA SER A 132 4.04 -1.20 0.40
C SER A 132 4.94 -2.36 0.84
N CYS A 133 5.01 -3.43 0.04
CA CYS A 133 5.86 -4.58 0.35
C CYS A 133 7.35 -4.22 0.30
N ILE A 134 7.77 -3.46 -0.72
CA ILE A 134 9.17 -2.99 -0.86
C ILE A 134 9.55 -2.08 0.32
N GLN A 135 8.63 -1.19 0.72
CA GLN A 135 8.87 -0.29 1.83
C GLN A 135 8.97 -1.05 3.15
N LEU A 136 8.14 -2.08 3.36
CA LEU A 136 8.23 -2.96 4.51
C LEU A 136 9.62 -3.62 4.60
N ASP A 137 10.10 -4.18 3.48
CA ASP A 137 11.42 -4.81 3.41
C ASP A 137 12.54 -3.81 3.77
N LYS A 138 12.44 -2.57 3.27
CA LYS A 138 13.39 -1.49 3.59
C LYS A 138 13.34 -1.08 5.07
N ARG A 139 12.14 -0.91 5.64
CA ARG A 139 11.97 -0.52 7.05
C ARG A 139 12.44 -1.62 8.00
N GLU A 140 12.21 -2.89 7.66
CA GLU A 140 12.76 -4.01 8.42
C GLU A 140 14.30 -3.99 8.41
N GLU A 141 14.91 -3.68 7.26
CA GLU A 141 16.36 -3.58 7.17
C GLU A 141 16.92 -2.40 7.98
N GLU A 142 16.28 -1.24 7.93
CA GLU A 142 16.67 -0.08 8.74
C GLU A 142 16.58 -0.37 10.24
N LEU A 143 15.51 -1.05 10.70
CA LEU A 143 15.40 -1.48 12.10
C LEU A 143 16.54 -2.44 12.47
N ARG A 144 16.91 -3.39 11.59
CA ARG A 144 18.04 -4.30 11.83
C ARG A 144 19.38 -3.58 11.90
N GLN A 145 19.55 -2.48 11.17
CA GLN A 145 20.75 -1.64 11.21
C GLN A 145 20.83 -0.84 12.52
N VAL A 146 19.70 -0.38 13.04
CA VAL A 146 19.62 0.27 14.36
C VAL A 146 19.97 -0.71 15.49
N ASP A 147 19.45 -1.93 15.42
CA ASP A 147 19.82 -3.00 16.36
C ASP A 147 19.62 -4.39 15.72
N SER A 148 20.69 -5.18 15.64
CA SER A 148 20.64 -6.53 15.05
C SER A 148 19.61 -7.47 15.71
N ARG A 149 19.16 -7.16 16.93
CA ARG A 149 18.13 -7.92 17.65
C ARG A 149 16.73 -7.75 17.03
N PHE A 150 16.49 -6.71 16.23
CA PHE A 150 15.26 -6.55 15.43
C PHE A 150 15.08 -7.64 14.36
N ARG A 151 16.08 -8.48 14.09
CA ARG A 151 15.89 -9.70 13.29
C ARG A 151 14.81 -10.65 13.85
N ARG A 152 14.50 -10.53 15.14
CA ARG A 152 13.43 -11.30 15.81
C ARG A 152 12.08 -10.58 15.85
N SER A 153 12.05 -9.32 15.40
CA SER A 153 10.84 -8.49 15.32
C SER A 153 10.23 -8.67 13.94
N ASN A 154 9.10 -9.35 13.85
CA ASN A 154 8.45 -9.64 12.58
C ASN A 154 7.25 -8.72 12.42
N ILE A 155 7.42 -7.60 11.71
CA ILE A 155 6.31 -6.76 11.24
C ILE A 155 5.73 -7.28 9.92
N GLY A 156 6.14 -8.47 9.47
CA GLY A 156 5.65 -9.13 8.27
C GLY A 156 4.14 -9.42 8.25
N TYR A 157 3.45 -9.34 9.40
CA TYR A 157 1.98 -9.36 9.42
C TYR A 157 1.34 -8.15 8.70
N LEU A 158 2.09 -7.05 8.55
CA LEU A 158 1.68 -5.88 7.77
C LEU A 158 1.86 -6.06 6.25
N ARG A 159 2.39 -7.20 5.79
CA ARG A 159 2.76 -7.40 4.39
C ARG A 159 1.53 -7.62 3.49
N LEU A 160 1.45 -6.88 2.39
CA LEU A 160 0.34 -6.96 1.42
C LEU A 160 0.58 -7.95 0.26
N THR A 161 1.56 -8.85 0.34
CA THR A 161 1.92 -9.77 -0.77
C THR A 161 0.76 -10.62 -1.26
N ALA A 162 -0.11 -11.08 -0.37
CA ALA A 162 -1.28 -11.86 -0.79
C ALA A 162 -2.25 -11.02 -1.65
N LEU A 163 -2.44 -9.75 -1.31
CA LEU A 163 -3.25 -8.81 -2.10
C LEU A 163 -2.57 -8.49 -3.43
N GLN A 164 -1.27 -8.14 -3.40
CA GLN A 164 -0.48 -7.86 -4.60
C GLN A 164 -0.57 -9.01 -5.62
N LYS A 165 -0.42 -10.26 -5.16
CA LYS A 165 -0.52 -11.45 -6.01
C LYS A 165 -1.90 -11.60 -6.67
N GLU A 166 -2.98 -11.33 -5.94
CA GLU A 166 -4.32 -11.44 -6.48
C GLU A 166 -4.66 -10.25 -7.40
N LEU A 167 -4.09 -9.06 -7.17
CA LEU A 167 -4.17 -7.93 -8.10
C LEU A 167 -3.40 -8.21 -9.41
N ASP A 168 -2.23 -8.86 -9.34
CA ASP A 168 -1.53 -9.35 -10.54
C ASP A 168 -2.42 -10.33 -11.33
N ARG A 169 -3.11 -11.24 -10.63
CA ARG A 169 -4.06 -12.18 -11.27
C ARG A 169 -5.26 -11.45 -11.85
N LEU A 170 -5.79 -10.44 -11.17
CA LEU A 170 -6.88 -9.61 -11.65
C LEU A 170 -6.49 -8.89 -12.94
N MET A 171 -5.29 -8.30 -13.00
CA MET A 171 -4.81 -7.65 -14.22
C MET A 171 -4.74 -8.59 -15.42
N ARG A 172 -4.39 -9.87 -15.20
CA ARG A 172 -4.39 -10.88 -16.28
C ARG A 172 -5.79 -11.20 -16.80
N THR A 173 -6.85 -11.04 -16.00
CA THR A 173 -8.23 -11.24 -16.47
C THR A 173 -8.77 -10.05 -17.25
N MET A 174 -8.06 -8.92 -17.24
CA MET A 174 -8.49 -7.72 -17.96
C MET A 174 -8.35 -7.85 -19.47
N GLY A 175 -7.70 -8.89 -20.00
CA GLY A 175 -7.68 -9.15 -21.45
C GLY A 175 -7.09 -8.00 -22.27
N ILE A 176 -6.01 -7.38 -21.78
CA ILE A 176 -5.34 -6.28 -22.48
C ILE A 176 -4.76 -6.83 -23.80
N PRO A 177 -5.16 -6.29 -24.96
CA PRO A 177 -4.86 -6.87 -26.28
C PRO A 177 -3.42 -6.66 -26.74
N CYS A 178 -2.64 -5.82 -26.05
CA CYS A 178 -1.29 -5.48 -26.41
C CYS A 178 -0.36 -5.42 -25.18
N THR A 179 0.94 -5.47 -25.44
CA THR A 179 1.93 -5.19 -24.38
C THR A 179 1.99 -3.68 -24.17
N VAL A 180 1.74 -3.24 -22.94
CA VAL A 180 1.86 -1.84 -22.55
C VAL A 180 3.09 -1.67 -21.67
N ASN A 181 4.01 -0.80 -22.09
CA ASN A 181 5.17 -0.45 -21.27
C ASN A 181 4.82 0.73 -20.35
N LEU A 182 4.71 0.46 -19.04
CA LEU A 182 4.51 1.48 -18.01
C LEU A 182 5.82 2.12 -17.54
N ASP A 183 6.98 1.61 -17.97
CA ASP A 183 8.31 2.19 -17.68
C ASP A 183 8.59 3.41 -18.59
N THR A 184 7.74 4.42 -18.46
CA THR A 184 7.87 5.72 -19.14
C THR A 184 8.48 6.76 -18.18
N ASP A 185 9.08 7.82 -18.73
CA ASP A 185 9.62 8.91 -17.91
C ASP A 185 8.56 9.52 -16.98
N THR A 186 7.34 9.67 -17.47
CA THR A 186 6.21 10.22 -16.70
C THR A 186 5.83 9.32 -15.53
N CYS A 187 5.68 8.00 -15.77
CA CYS A 187 5.37 7.05 -14.71
C CYS A 187 6.52 6.93 -13.70
N ARG A 188 7.78 6.86 -14.15
CA ARG A 188 8.95 6.86 -13.26
C ARG A 188 9.01 8.11 -12.38
N ALA A 189 8.79 9.28 -12.97
CA ALA A 189 8.77 10.54 -12.22
C ALA A 189 7.64 10.56 -11.17
N ALA A 190 6.44 10.09 -11.53
CA ALA A 190 5.31 10.00 -10.61
C ALA A 190 5.57 9.02 -9.45
N VAL A 191 6.09 7.82 -9.75
CA VAL A 191 6.48 6.83 -8.72
C VAL A 191 7.54 7.44 -7.80
N ASN A 192 8.62 8.01 -8.35
CA ASN A 192 9.70 8.59 -7.54
C ASN A 192 9.20 9.72 -6.63
N ALA A 193 8.33 10.60 -7.15
CA ALA A 193 7.76 11.68 -6.37
C ALA A 193 6.86 11.16 -5.24
N LEU A 194 6.00 10.18 -5.54
CA LEU A 194 5.14 9.55 -4.54
C LEU A 194 5.96 8.80 -3.48
N SER A 195 6.94 7.99 -3.89
CA SER A 195 7.82 7.25 -2.99
C SER A 195 8.61 8.17 -2.06
N ALA A 196 9.12 9.30 -2.57
CA ALA A 196 9.83 10.29 -1.77
C ALA A 196 8.92 10.89 -0.69
N LYS A 197 7.66 11.17 -1.03
CA LYS A 197 6.67 11.76 -0.12
C LYS A 197 6.17 10.76 0.91
N LEU A 198 5.87 9.53 0.50
CA LEU A 198 5.50 8.44 1.39
C LEU A 198 6.60 8.13 2.41
N CYS A 199 7.87 8.38 2.09
CA CYS A 199 9.00 8.15 2.99
C CYS A 199 9.49 9.41 3.74
N ASP A 200 8.82 10.55 3.59
CA ASP A 200 9.27 11.82 4.17
C ASP A 200 9.03 11.85 5.68
N ALA A 201 10.13 11.83 6.44
CA ALA A 201 10.09 11.83 7.90
C ALA A 201 9.33 13.03 8.50
N ARG A 202 9.32 14.19 7.82
CA ARG A 202 8.60 15.38 8.30
C ARG A 202 7.10 15.22 8.14
N ILE A 203 6.64 14.64 7.03
CA ILE A 203 5.22 14.37 6.79
C ILE A 203 4.73 13.31 7.78
N ILE A 204 5.52 12.26 8.00
CA ILE A 204 5.20 11.22 8.98
C ILE A 204 5.16 11.80 10.40
N ALA A 205 6.14 12.62 10.79
CA ALA A 205 6.17 13.24 12.11
C ALA A 205 5.00 14.21 12.31
N LYS A 206 4.64 14.99 11.29
CA LYS A 206 3.45 15.87 11.30
C LYS A 206 2.18 15.04 11.56
N ALA A 207 1.99 13.95 10.82
CA ALA A 207 0.82 13.07 10.95
C ALA A 207 0.71 12.43 12.35
N ILE A 208 1.83 11.95 12.91
CA ILE A 208 1.84 11.33 14.25
C ILE A 208 1.66 12.38 15.37
N SER A 209 1.81 13.67 15.07
CA SER A 209 1.65 14.76 16.04
C SER A 209 0.29 15.46 15.94
N ALA A 210 -0.62 14.95 15.11
CA ALA A 210 -1.98 15.48 14.93
C ALA A 210 -2.83 15.25 16.18
#